data_AF-A0A2N0Z9F0-F1
#
_entry.id   AF-A0A2N0Z9F0-F1
#
_cell.length_a   1.000
_cell.length_b   1.000
_cell.length_c   1.000
_cell.angle_alpha   90.00
_cell.angle_beta   90.00
_cell.angle_gamma   90.00
#
_symmetry.space_group_name_H-M   'P 1'
#
loop_
_entity.id
_entity.type
_entity.pdbx_description
1 polymer ?
#
loop_
_entity_poly.entity_id
_entity_poly.type
_entity_poly.pdbx_seq_one_letter_code
_entity_poly.pdbx_strand_id
1 'polypeptide(L)'
;MDCCSSKVNEVVTENNGACPTCNKKAKNVKLITLKSLLKPTALETLNANVNHYFCLSKECDVVYFDADNKKYLTSDIKVAVHQKDDYVITPICYCFDWTKEKIKKYVKQELSPNPIEHIRENIKENRCGCEVNNPQGSCCLGNVTKYIKSIKS
;
A
#
# COMPACT_ATOMS: atom_id res chain seq x y z
N MET A 1 10.03 0.02 32.53
CA MET A 1 10.28 -1.18 31.71
C MET A 1 9.94 -0.82 30.28
N ASP A 2 10.95 -0.81 29.41
CA ASP A 2 10.74 -0.59 27.98
C ASP A 2 10.48 -1.96 27.33
N CYS A 3 9.23 -2.19 26.90
CA CYS A 3 8.76 -3.48 26.38
C CYS A 3 9.00 -3.62 24.86
N CYS A 4 9.39 -2.54 24.18
CA CYS A 4 9.33 -2.45 22.72
C CYS A 4 10.70 -2.36 22.04
N SER A 5 11.79 -2.58 22.77
CA SER A 5 13.15 -2.54 22.23
C SER A 5 13.40 -3.73 21.29
N SER A 6 13.14 -3.56 19.99
CA SER A 6 13.33 -4.60 18.98
C SER A 6 14.68 -4.43 18.28
N LYS A 7 15.51 -5.48 18.26
CA LYS A 7 16.68 -5.56 17.38
C LYS A 7 16.18 -5.80 15.95
N VAL A 8 16.29 -4.79 15.08
CA VAL A 8 15.99 -4.92 13.66
C VAL A 8 17.21 -5.54 12.99
N ASN A 9 17.21 -6.87 12.81
CA ASN A 9 18.12 -7.49 11.86
C ASN A 9 17.45 -7.40 10.49
N GLU A 10 17.98 -6.55 9.61
CA GLU A 10 17.62 -6.58 8.19
C GLU A 10 18.15 -7.89 7.60
N VAL A 11 17.30 -8.91 7.55
CA VAL A 11 17.60 -10.16 6.84
C VAL A 11 17.41 -9.88 5.37
N VAL A 12 18.48 -9.54 4.66
CA VAL A 12 18.48 -9.43 3.20
C VAL A 12 18.53 -10.84 2.62
N THR A 13 17.39 -11.32 2.12
CA THR A 13 17.35 -12.49 1.24
C THR A 13 16.64 -12.11 -0.05
N GLU A 14 17.39 -12.20 -1.15
CA GLU A 14 16.91 -12.05 -2.52
C GLU A 14 16.00 -13.23 -2.87
N ASN A 15 14.73 -13.14 -2.50
CA ASN A 15 13.69 -13.97 -3.10
C ASN A 15 13.10 -13.18 -4.27
N ASN A 16 12.94 -13.81 -5.44
CA ASN A 16 12.54 -13.19 -6.71
C ASN A 16 11.11 -12.62 -6.72
N GLY A 17 10.51 -12.40 -5.54
CA GLY A 17 9.36 -11.53 -5.34
C GLY A 17 8.19 -11.87 -6.26
N ALA A 18 7.88 -13.14 -6.42
CA ALA A 18 6.67 -13.58 -7.11
C ALA A 18 5.63 -14.00 -6.06
N CYS A 19 4.38 -13.60 -6.27
CA CYS A 19 3.29 -14.00 -5.38
C CYS A 19 3.05 -15.53 -5.47
N PRO A 20 3.04 -16.27 -4.35
CA PRO A 20 2.87 -17.74 -4.36
C PRO A 20 1.47 -18.21 -4.77
N THR A 21 0.52 -17.29 -5.02
CA THR A 21 -0.82 -17.63 -5.52
C THR A 21 -0.95 -17.37 -7.02
N CYS A 22 -0.49 -16.21 -7.51
CA CYS A 22 -0.70 -15.81 -8.90
C CYS A 22 0.57 -15.76 -9.76
N ASN A 23 1.74 -16.06 -9.19
CA ASN A 23 3.06 -16.01 -9.84
C ASN A 23 3.38 -14.65 -10.48
N LYS A 24 2.67 -13.58 -10.11
CA LYS A 24 2.92 -12.21 -10.60
C LYS A 24 3.91 -11.49 -9.70
N LYS A 25 4.47 -10.41 -10.25
CA LYS A 25 5.43 -9.53 -9.58
C LYS A 25 4.89 -9.03 -8.23
N ALA A 26 5.77 -9.07 -7.24
CA ALA A 26 5.63 -8.52 -5.92
C ALA A 26 6.70 -7.45 -5.67
N LYS A 27 6.54 -6.68 -4.59
CA LYS A 27 7.52 -5.71 -4.10
C LYS A 27 7.78 -5.99 -2.63
N ASN A 28 9.03 -5.87 -2.17
CA ASN A 28 9.31 -5.90 -0.74
C ASN A 28 8.53 -4.79 -0.01
N VAL A 29 8.06 -5.08 1.19
CA VAL A 29 7.35 -4.13 2.05
C VAL A 29 7.90 -4.20 3.47
N LYS A 30 8.02 -3.05 4.12
CA LYS A 30 8.57 -2.95 5.48
C LYS A 30 7.57 -3.48 6.50
N LEU A 31 8.10 -4.05 7.59
CA LEU A 31 7.29 -4.61 8.67
C LEU A 31 6.31 -3.59 9.30
N ILE A 32 6.69 -2.31 9.39
CA ILE A 32 5.81 -1.24 9.88
C ILE A 32 4.50 -1.15 9.10
N THR A 33 4.52 -1.40 7.79
CA THR A 33 3.32 -1.36 6.94
C THR A 33 2.36 -2.48 7.28
N LEU A 34 2.85 -3.71 7.47
CA LEU A 34 2.00 -4.83 7.90
C LEU A 34 1.43 -4.57 9.29
N LYS A 35 2.29 -4.16 10.25
CA LYS A 35 1.83 -3.85 11.62
C LYS A 35 0.75 -2.78 11.65
N SER A 36 0.86 -1.78 10.77
CA SER A 36 -0.12 -0.68 10.68
C SER A 36 -1.43 -1.14 10.05
N LEU A 37 -1.38 -1.98 9.02
CA LEU A 37 -2.53 -2.23 8.13
C LEU A 37 -3.21 -3.58 8.30
N LEU A 38 -2.56 -4.58 8.92
CA LEU A 38 -3.21 -5.84 9.25
C LEU A 38 -4.28 -5.63 10.32
N LYS A 39 -5.44 -6.28 10.14
CA LYS A 39 -6.45 -6.43 11.19
C LYS A 39 -5.87 -7.19 12.39
N PRO A 40 -6.40 -6.99 13.61
CA PRO A 40 -5.83 -7.59 14.82
C PRO A 40 -5.60 -9.11 14.72
N THR A 41 -6.60 -9.86 14.25
CA THR A 41 -6.51 -11.33 14.11
C THR A 41 -5.42 -11.76 13.14
N ALA A 42 -5.19 -11.03 12.05
CA ALA A 42 -4.12 -11.33 11.12
C ALA A 42 -2.75 -10.94 11.71
N LEU A 43 -2.69 -9.81 12.42
CA LEU A 43 -1.49 -9.28 13.07
C LEU A 43 -0.94 -10.24 14.14
N GLU A 44 -1.81 -10.90 14.90
CA GLU A 44 -1.44 -11.93 15.89
C GLU A 44 -0.61 -13.06 15.30
N THR A 45 -0.75 -13.29 14.00
CA THR A 45 -0.08 -14.39 13.31
C THR A 45 1.14 -13.93 12.50
N LEU A 46 1.49 -12.64 12.54
CA LEU A 46 2.59 -12.05 11.78
C LEU A 46 3.95 -12.62 12.17
N ASN A 47 4.69 -13.19 11.21
CA ASN A 47 6.08 -13.58 11.41
C ASN A 47 7.01 -12.37 11.23
N ALA A 48 7.31 -11.65 12.31
CA ALA A 48 8.13 -10.43 12.26
C ALA A 48 9.60 -10.62 11.84
N ASN A 49 10.08 -11.86 11.73
CA ASN A 49 11.51 -12.18 11.53
C ASN A 49 11.86 -12.49 10.07
N VAL A 50 10.91 -12.39 9.15
CA VAL A 50 11.10 -12.71 7.73
C VAL A 50 10.74 -11.52 6.84
N ASN A 51 11.22 -11.59 5.58
CA ASN A 51 10.85 -10.62 4.57
C ASN A 51 9.39 -10.77 4.15
N HIS A 52 8.76 -9.63 3.87
CA HIS A 52 7.39 -9.56 3.41
C HIS A 52 7.32 -8.84 2.07
N TYR A 53 6.31 -9.22 1.29
CA TYR A 53 6.13 -8.75 -0.07
C TYR A 53 4.67 -8.37 -0.30
N PHE A 54 4.44 -7.30 -1.08
CA PHE A 54 3.14 -6.86 -1.56
C PHE A 54 2.89 -7.36 -2.98
N CYS A 55 1.78 -8.04 -3.21
CA CYS A 55 1.39 -8.53 -4.54
C CYS A 55 0.73 -7.41 -5.37
N LEU A 56 1.28 -7.12 -6.55
CA LEU A 56 0.77 -6.05 -7.43
C LEU A 56 -0.39 -6.48 -8.32
N SER A 57 -0.72 -7.77 -8.36
CA SER A 57 -1.78 -8.28 -9.24
C SER A 57 -3.15 -7.81 -8.77
N LYS A 58 -3.94 -7.30 -9.71
CA LYS A 58 -5.33 -6.88 -9.49
C LYS A 58 -6.25 -8.07 -9.24
N GLU A 59 -6.13 -9.11 -10.06
CA GLU A 59 -6.97 -10.31 -10.01
C GLU A 59 -6.59 -11.30 -8.89
N CYS A 60 -5.73 -10.89 -7.95
CA CYS A 60 -5.30 -11.74 -6.84
C CYS A 60 -5.72 -11.09 -5.52
N ASP A 61 -6.40 -11.86 -4.68
CA ASP A 61 -6.84 -11.45 -3.34
C ASP A 61 -5.70 -11.32 -2.32
N VAL A 62 -4.57 -12.01 -2.54
CA VAL A 62 -3.37 -11.86 -1.71
C VAL A 62 -2.85 -10.42 -1.77
N VAL A 63 -2.81 -9.74 -0.63
CA VAL A 63 -2.20 -8.41 -0.46
C VAL A 63 -0.74 -8.56 -0.08
N TYR A 64 -0.47 -9.26 1.01
CA TYR A 64 0.88 -9.54 1.48
C TYR A 64 1.17 -11.03 1.49
N PHE A 65 2.44 -11.37 1.39
CA PHE A 65 2.94 -12.69 1.74
C PHE A 65 4.35 -12.58 2.30
N ASP A 66 4.76 -13.55 3.10
CA ASP A 66 6.12 -13.63 3.62
C ASP A 66 6.98 -14.62 2.83
N ALA A 67 8.28 -14.66 3.16
CA ALA A 67 9.25 -15.56 2.53
C ALA A 67 8.94 -17.06 2.75
N ASP A 68 8.12 -17.39 3.77
CA ASP A 68 7.67 -18.74 4.09
C ASP A 68 6.32 -19.07 3.41
N ASN A 69 5.86 -18.22 2.49
CA ASN A 69 4.60 -18.32 1.75
C ASN A 69 3.33 -18.19 2.60
N LYS A 70 3.41 -17.65 3.81
CA LYS A 70 2.21 -17.21 4.53
C LYS A 70 1.57 -16.06 3.77
N LYS A 71 0.24 -16.06 3.67
CA LYS A 71 -0.52 -15.09 2.87
C LYS A 71 -1.44 -14.27 3.77
N TYR A 72 -1.62 -13.01 3.40
CA TYR A 72 -2.61 -12.10 3.97
C TYR A 72 -3.47 -11.58 2.83
N LEU A 73 -4.77 -11.81 2.92
CA LEU A 73 -5.75 -11.50 1.88
C LEU A 73 -6.29 -10.08 2.06
N THR A 74 -7.07 -9.59 1.09
CA THR A 74 -7.81 -8.33 1.21
C THR A 74 -8.68 -8.29 2.46
N SER A 75 -9.25 -9.43 2.88
CA SER A 75 -10.04 -9.56 4.10
C SER A 75 -9.25 -9.30 5.38
N ASP A 76 -7.93 -9.42 5.35
CA ASP A 76 -7.03 -9.26 6.50
C ASP A 76 -6.54 -7.81 6.67
N ILE A 77 -6.87 -6.92 5.73
CA ILE A 77 -6.38 -5.53 5.71
C ILE A 77 -7.46 -4.57 6.24
N LYS A 78 -7.06 -3.58 7.04
CA LYS A 78 -7.95 -2.57 7.63
C LYS A 78 -8.59 -1.63 6.61
N VAL A 79 -7.97 -1.45 5.45
CA VAL A 79 -8.35 -0.49 4.41
C VAL A 79 -8.47 -1.17 3.06
N ALA A 80 -9.28 -0.57 2.17
CA ALA A 80 -9.36 -0.97 0.78
C ALA A 80 -8.00 -0.83 0.08
N VAL A 81 -7.66 -1.77 -0.81
CA VAL A 81 -6.35 -1.81 -1.50
C VAL A 81 -6.51 -1.34 -2.93
N HIS A 82 -5.90 -0.20 -3.28
CA HIS A 82 -6.04 0.45 -4.59
C HIS A 82 -5.91 -0.49 -5.79
N GLN A 83 -4.93 -1.40 -5.75
CA GLN A 83 -4.62 -2.34 -6.83
C GLN A 83 -5.70 -3.40 -7.01
N LYS A 84 -6.54 -3.66 -6.00
CA LYS A 84 -7.43 -4.82 -5.90
C LYS A 84 -8.90 -4.46 -5.75
N ASP A 85 -9.20 -3.20 -5.47
CA ASP A 85 -10.56 -2.72 -5.27
C ASP A 85 -10.86 -1.60 -6.27
N ASP A 86 -11.83 -1.85 -7.15
CA ASP A 86 -12.27 -0.91 -8.18
C ASP A 86 -13.28 0.14 -7.70
N TYR A 87 -13.73 0.05 -6.45
CA TYR A 87 -14.78 0.91 -5.94
C TYR A 87 -14.39 2.40 -5.94
N VAL A 88 -15.36 3.27 -6.17
CA VAL A 88 -15.12 4.70 -6.45
C VAL A 88 -14.56 5.45 -5.24
N ILE A 89 -14.89 5.02 -4.03
CA ILE A 89 -14.35 5.62 -2.80
C ILE A 89 -12.99 5.04 -2.39
N THR A 90 -12.45 4.04 -3.10
CA THR A 90 -11.14 3.46 -2.76
C THR A 90 -10.05 4.52 -2.86
N PRO A 91 -9.25 4.74 -1.79
CA PRO A 91 -8.13 5.68 -1.83
C PRO A 91 -7.04 5.23 -2.82
N ILE A 92 -6.45 6.19 -3.51
CA ILE A 92 -5.16 6.03 -4.21
C ILE A 92 -4.05 6.68 -3.39
N CYS A 93 -4.30 7.87 -2.83
CA CYS A 93 -3.46 8.46 -1.79
C CYS A 93 -4.15 8.28 -0.44
N TYR A 94 -3.56 7.45 0.41
CA TYR A 94 -4.09 7.14 1.73
C TYR A 94 -3.78 8.23 2.77
N CYS A 95 -2.69 8.98 2.60
CA CYS A 95 -2.29 10.02 3.56
C CYS A 95 -3.22 11.24 3.53
N PHE A 96 -3.82 11.56 2.38
CA PHE A 96 -4.62 12.78 2.17
C PHE A 96 -5.99 12.48 1.56
N ASP A 97 -6.44 11.24 1.69
CA ASP A 97 -7.76 10.77 1.26
C ASP A 97 -8.12 11.19 -0.18
N TRP A 98 -7.22 10.92 -1.13
CA TRP A 98 -7.53 11.05 -2.55
C TRP A 98 -8.09 9.74 -3.07
N THR A 99 -9.41 9.64 -3.04
CA THR A 99 -10.19 8.54 -3.63
C THR A 99 -10.23 8.62 -5.16
N LYS A 100 -10.55 7.50 -5.80
CA LYS A 100 -10.76 7.42 -7.26
C LYS A 100 -11.79 8.48 -7.72
N GLU A 101 -12.92 8.57 -7.04
CA GLU A 101 -13.97 9.54 -7.34
C GLU A 101 -13.49 10.99 -7.17
N LYS A 102 -12.86 11.31 -6.04
CA LYS A 102 -12.38 12.67 -5.75
C LYS A 102 -11.34 13.11 -6.78
N ILE A 103 -10.40 12.25 -7.14
CA ILE A 103 -9.42 12.53 -8.20
C ILE A 103 -10.14 12.77 -9.54
N LYS A 104 -11.07 11.89 -9.92
CA LYS A 104 -11.82 12.02 -11.18
C LYS A 104 -12.61 13.33 -11.24
N LYS A 105 -13.28 13.72 -10.14
CA LYS A 105 -14.01 14.98 -10.03
C LYS A 105 -13.08 16.18 -10.22
N TYR A 106 -11.99 16.24 -9.46
CA TYR A 106 -11.05 17.37 -9.51
C TYR A 106 -10.40 17.51 -10.89
N VAL A 107 -10.06 16.39 -11.54
CA VAL A 107 -9.46 16.42 -12.89
C VAL A 107 -10.48 16.85 -13.96
N LYS A 108 -11.72 16.35 -13.92
CA LYS A 108 -12.72 16.66 -14.94
C LYS A 108 -13.29 18.08 -14.83
N GLN A 109 -13.37 18.60 -13.61
CA GLN A 109 -13.90 19.93 -13.32
C GLN A 109 -12.79 20.97 -13.14
N GLU A 110 -11.53 20.60 -13.39
CA GLU A 110 -10.35 21.47 -13.26
C GLU A 110 -10.29 22.20 -11.90
N LEU A 111 -10.66 21.50 -10.83
CA LEU A 111 -10.71 22.08 -9.49
C LEU A 111 -9.30 22.24 -8.89
N SER A 112 -9.16 23.26 -8.05
CA SER A 112 -7.96 23.52 -7.26
C SER A 112 -8.11 23.01 -5.81
N PRO A 113 -7.05 22.50 -5.18
CA PRO A 113 -5.73 22.24 -5.78
C PRO A 113 -5.76 21.02 -6.72
N ASN A 114 -4.87 21.00 -7.71
CA ASN A 114 -4.66 19.79 -8.50
C ASN A 114 -4.20 18.64 -7.57
N PRO A 115 -4.72 17.41 -7.72
CA PRO A 115 -4.37 16.31 -6.81
C PRO A 115 -2.87 16.03 -6.73
N ILE A 116 -2.15 16.10 -7.86
CA ILE A 116 -0.70 15.87 -7.91
C ILE A 116 0.07 16.98 -7.18
N GLU A 117 -0.34 18.23 -7.38
CA GLU A 117 0.30 19.40 -6.75
C GLU A 117 0.11 19.35 -5.24
N HIS A 118 -1.13 19.16 -4.77
CA HIS A 118 -1.44 19.02 -3.36
C HIS A 118 -0.63 17.89 -2.71
N ILE A 119 -0.53 16.72 -3.35
CA ILE A 119 0.26 15.60 -2.82
C ILE A 119 1.75 15.97 -2.74
N ARG A 120 2.33 16.61 -3.78
CA ARG A 120 3.74 17.01 -3.80
C ARG A 120 4.07 18.04 -2.73
N GLU A 121 3.20 19.03 -2.54
CA GLU A 121 3.35 20.02 -1.48
C GLU A 121 3.40 19.35 -0.11
N ASN A 122 2.47 18.45 0.18
CA ASN A 122 2.45 17.76 1.47
C ASN A 122 3.63 16.78 1.65
N ILE A 123 4.17 16.18 0.57
CA ILE A 123 5.41 15.39 0.63
C ILE A 123 6.59 16.30 0.99
N LYS A 124 6.72 17.47 0.34
CA LYS A 124 7.79 18.44 0.61
C LYS A 124 7.80 18.91 2.07
N GLU A 125 6.62 19.09 2.63
CA GLU A 125 6.42 19.47 4.04
C GLU A 125 6.53 18.28 5.03
N ASN A 126 7.00 17.11 4.58
CA ASN A 126 7.16 15.89 5.39
C ASN A 126 5.87 15.43 6.11
N ARG A 127 4.69 15.69 5.52
CA ARG A 127 3.39 15.35 6.14
C ARG A 127 2.86 13.97 5.74
N CYS A 128 3.53 13.25 4.84
CA CYS A 128 3.08 11.92 4.42
C CYS A 128 3.64 10.80 5.32
N GLY A 129 2.81 9.80 5.65
CA GLY A 129 3.23 8.56 6.30
C GLY A 129 2.85 7.34 5.46
N CYS A 130 3.45 7.18 4.28
CA CYS A 130 3.03 6.16 3.31
C CYS A 130 3.27 4.73 3.84
N GLU A 131 4.32 4.54 4.62
CA GLU A 131 4.70 3.28 5.25
C GLU A 131 3.70 2.82 6.32
N VAL A 132 2.84 3.71 6.82
CA VAL A 132 1.77 3.41 7.80
C VAL A 132 0.41 3.34 7.12
N ASN A 133 0.14 4.24 6.17
CA ASN A 133 -1.20 4.44 5.62
C ASN A 133 -1.45 3.71 4.29
N ASN A 134 -0.42 3.49 3.46
CA ASN A 134 -0.58 2.91 2.12
C ASN A 134 -0.25 1.41 2.13
N PRO A 135 -1.15 0.52 1.67
CA PRO A 135 -0.85 -0.91 1.55
C PRO A 135 0.41 -1.24 0.76
N GLN A 136 0.79 -0.41 -0.22
CA GLN A 136 2.04 -0.59 -0.98
C GLN A 136 3.31 -0.18 -0.19
N GLY A 137 3.18 0.40 1.00
CA GLY A 137 4.28 0.87 1.86
C GLY A 137 5.18 1.94 1.22
N SER A 138 4.72 2.60 0.16
CA SER A 138 5.52 3.52 -0.67
C SER A 138 4.68 4.67 -1.21
N CYS A 139 5.33 5.70 -1.75
CA CYS A 139 4.66 6.91 -2.23
C CYS A 139 3.55 6.61 -3.26
N CYS A 140 2.36 7.17 -3.02
CA CYS A 140 1.18 6.99 -3.87
C CYS A 140 1.25 7.74 -5.22
N LEU A 141 2.19 8.68 -5.38
CA LEU A 141 2.20 9.62 -6.50
C LEU A 141 2.23 8.93 -7.87
N GLY A 142 2.95 7.80 -7.99
CA GLY A 142 2.97 6.99 -9.20
C GLY A 142 1.60 6.41 -9.55
N ASN A 143 0.86 5.91 -8.56
CA ASN A 143 -0.48 5.36 -8.75
C ASN A 143 -1.48 6.47 -9.09
N VAL A 144 -1.42 7.62 -8.40
CA VAL A 144 -2.26 8.78 -8.69
C VAL A 144 -2.03 9.28 -10.12
N THR A 145 -0.76 9.42 -10.53
CA THR A 145 -0.41 9.85 -11.89
C THR A 145 -0.94 8.88 -12.94
N LYS A 146 -0.79 7.56 -12.70
CA LYS A 146 -1.31 6.53 -13.61
C LYS A 146 -2.83 6.60 -13.72
N TYR A 147 -3.54 6.78 -12.61
CA TYR A 147 -5.00 6.88 -12.61
C TYR A 147 -5.50 8.12 -13.35
N ILE A 148 -4.87 9.28 -13.14
CA ILE A 148 -5.19 10.52 -13.88
C ILE A 148 -5.02 10.32 -15.39
N LYS A 149 -3.94 9.65 -15.82
CA LYS A 149 -3.75 9.32 -17.25
C LYS A 149 -4.89 8.46 -17.80
N SER A 150 -5.37 7.47 -17.04
CA SER A 150 -6.51 6.63 -17.47
C SER A 150 -7.87 7.33 -17.51
N ILE A 151 -8.01 8.52 -16.91
CA ILE A 151 -9.24 9.33 -17.01
C ILE A 151 -9.26 10.15 -18.31
N LYS A 152 -8.08 10.49 -18.83
CA LYS A 152 -7.90 11.35 -20.02
C LYS A 152 -7.81 10.56 -21.32
N SER A 153 -7.54 9.26 -21.24
CA SER A 153 -7.64 8.30 -22.36
C SER A 153 -9.09 7.92 -22.60
#